data_AF-A0A233HU55-F1
#
_entry.id   AF-A0A233HU55-F1
#
_cell.length_a   1.000
_cell.length_b   1.000
_cell.length_c   1.000
_cell.angle_alpha   90.00
_cell.angle_beta   90.00
_cell.angle_gamma   90.00
#
_symmetry.space_group_name_H-M   'P 1'
#
loop_
_entity.id
_entity.type
_entity.pdbx_description
1 polymer ?
#
loop_
_entity_poly.entity_id
_entity_poly.type
_entity_poly.pdbx_seq_one_letter_code
_entity_poly.pdbx_strand_id
1 'polypeptide(L)'
;MNNVVCRDSVRDRFKTADIGRDNVTKEHLLLIHKLINSRMMSSDLFEGTLRMTQPYNGEKYLHCCSKQWDKREAVSFNTDGFIGIAGWASDKSVEPIIQGLCDFLDQIGTKSKSDTRG
;
A
#
# COMPACT_ATOMS: atom_id res chain seq x y z
N MET A 1 3.61 24.47 -5.64
CA MET A 1 4.54 23.33 -5.70
C MET A 1 3.69 22.08 -5.78
N ASN A 2 3.70 21.38 -6.91
CA ASN A 2 2.95 20.12 -7.02
C ASN A 2 3.63 19.12 -6.08
N ASN A 3 2.92 18.71 -5.04
CA ASN A 3 3.43 17.73 -4.10
C ASN A 3 3.50 16.39 -4.83
N VAL A 4 4.68 16.02 -5.33
CA VAL A 4 4.88 14.77 -6.07
C VAL A 4 4.63 13.63 -5.10
N VAL A 5 3.62 12.82 -5.37
CA VAL A 5 3.32 11.65 -4.56
C VAL A 5 4.39 10.59 -4.83
N CYS A 6 5.28 10.39 -3.87
CA CYS A 6 6.36 9.41 -3.90
C CYS A 6 6.34 8.56 -2.62
N ARG A 7 7.23 7.55 -2.54
CA ARG A 7 7.34 6.66 -1.38
C ARG A 7 7.50 7.43 -0.06
N ASP A 8 8.32 8.47 -0.05
CA ASP A 8 8.58 9.25 1.18
C ASP A 8 7.34 10.04 1.59
N SER A 9 6.66 10.69 0.64
CA SER A 9 5.40 11.38 0.93
C SER A 9 4.31 10.44 1.49
N VAL A 10 4.27 9.18 1.02
CA VAL A 10 3.34 8.18 1.54
C VAL A 10 3.73 7.77 2.97
N ARG A 11 5.02 7.58 3.26
CA ARG A 11 5.51 7.32 4.62
C ARG A 11 5.17 8.46 5.58
N ASP A 12 5.34 9.71 5.15
CA ASP A 12 4.98 10.88 5.95
C ASP A 12 3.48 10.91 6.27
N ARG A 13 2.64 10.48 5.33
CA ARG A 13 1.19 10.34 5.56
C ARG A 13 0.87 9.21 6.54
N PHE A 14 1.53 8.06 6.47
CA PHE A 14 1.38 7.00 7.47
C PHE A 14 1.79 7.48 8.86
N LYS A 15 2.90 8.22 8.96
CA LYS A 15 3.35 8.83 10.21
C LYS A 15 2.33 9.85 10.75
N THR A 16 1.77 10.69 9.88
CA THR A 16 0.73 11.68 10.24
C THR A 16 -0.56 11.00 10.70
N ALA A 17 -0.92 9.87 10.10
CA ALA A 17 -2.08 9.08 10.48
C ALA A 17 -1.85 8.23 11.75
N ASP A 18 -0.64 8.29 12.33
CA ASP A 18 -0.19 7.41 13.41
C ASP A 18 -0.46 5.93 13.08
N ILE A 19 -0.05 5.47 11.89
CA ILE A 19 -0.14 4.06 11.50
C ILE A 19 1.25 3.52 11.20
N GLY A 20 1.65 2.50 11.96
CA GLY A 20 2.91 1.79 11.85
C GLY A 20 2.77 0.33 12.27
N ARG A 21 3.91 -0.31 12.51
CA ARG A 21 4.00 -1.75 12.81
C ARG A 21 3.15 -2.19 14.00
N ASP A 22 3.03 -1.36 15.03
CA ASP A 22 2.44 -1.74 16.31
C ASP A 22 0.91 -1.59 16.34
N ASN A 23 0.36 -0.73 15.48
CA ASN A 23 -1.07 -0.43 15.44
C ASN A 23 -1.73 -0.70 14.08
N VAL A 24 -0.99 -1.15 13.06
CA VAL A 24 -1.61 -1.66 11.83
C VAL A 24 -2.42 -2.93 12.12
N THR A 25 -3.73 -2.86 11.86
CA THR A 25 -4.67 -3.95 12.14
C THR A 25 -4.82 -4.89 10.94
N LYS A 26 -5.48 -6.02 11.15
CA LYS A 26 -5.80 -6.96 10.07
C LYS A 26 -6.71 -6.31 9.02
N GLU A 27 -7.64 -5.47 9.46
CA GLU A 27 -8.58 -4.74 8.62
C GLU A 27 -7.84 -3.71 7.75
N HIS A 28 -6.84 -3.01 8.31
CA HIS A 28 -5.96 -2.14 7.53
C HIS A 28 -5.22 -2.93 6.45
N LEU A 29 -4.60 -4.05 6.81
CA LEU A 29 -3.81 -4.86 5.86
C LEU A 29 -4.68 -5.45 4.75
N LEU A 30 -5.89 -5.92 5.07
CA LEU A 30 -6.87 -6.38 4.09
C LEU A 30 -7.30 -5.27 3.13
N LEU A 31 -7.55 -4.06 3.65
CA LEU A 31 -7.95 -2.92 2.83
C LEU A 31 -6.80 -2.46 1.94
N ILE A 32 -5.59 -2.33 2.47
CA ILE A 32 -4.37 -2.01 1.70
C ILE A 32 -4.17 -3.04 0.59
N HIS A 33 -4.23 -4.33 0.91
CA HIS A 33 -4.09 -5.42 -0.06
C HIS A 33 -5.12 -5.30 -1.19
N LYS A 34 -6.40 -5.11 -0.85
CA LYS A 34 -7.48 -4.94 -1.83
C LYS A 34 -7.25 -3.73 -2.74
N LEU A 35 -6.90 -2.58 -2.18
CA LEU A 35 -6.75 -1.33 -2.93
C LEU A 35 -5.54 -1.38 -3.87
N ILE A 36 -4.40 -1.86 -3.38
CA ILE A 36 -3.22 -2.08 -4.23
C ILE A 36 -3.55 -3.08 -5.34
N ASN A 37 -4.20 -4.20 -5.00
CA ASN A 37 -4.57 -5.20 -6.00
C ASN A 37 -5.46 -4.61 -7.10
N SER A 38 -6.43 -3.77 -6.74
CA SER A 38 -7.28 -3.07 -7.72
C SER A 38 -6.46 -2.19 -8.65
N ARG A 39 -5.53 -1.38 -8.11
CA ARG A 39 -4.66 -0.51 -8.92
C ARG A 39 -3.71 -1.30 -9.81
N MET A 40 -3.16 -2.41 -9.31
CA MET A 40 -2.29 -3.31 -10.07
C MET A 40 -3.04 -3.98 -11.23
N MET A 41 -4.22 -4.54 -10.97
CA MET A 41 -5.03 -5.22 -11.99
C MET A 41 -5.59 -4.27 -13.06
N SER A 42 -5.75 -2.99 -12.73
CA SER A 42 -6.12 -1.96 -13.71
C SER A 42 -4.92 -1.38 -14.47
N SER A 43 -3.69 -1.83 -14.17
CA SER A 43 -2.48 -1.41 -14.87
C SER A 43 -2.09 -2.41 -15.95
N ASP A 44 -1.48 -1.93 -17.04
CA ASP A 44 -0.88 -2.80 -18.07
C ASP A 44 0.56 -3.24 -17.73
N LEU A 45 0.98 -3.09 -16.47
CA LEU A 45 2.33 -3.44 -16.04
C LEU A 45 2.55 -4.96 -16.07
N PHE A 46 3.75 -5.35 -16.50
CA PHE A 46 4.14 -6.76 -16.63
C PHE A 46 3.13 -7.55 -17.46
N GLU A 47 2.81 -7.04 -18.66
CA GLU A 47 1.84 -7.64 -19.58
C GLU A 47 0.43 -7.78 -18.96
N GLY A 48 0.04 -6.77 -18.15
CA GLY A 48 -1.24 -6.74 -17.44
C GLY A 48 -1.39 -7.81 -16.36
N THR A 49 -0.27 -8.35 -15.84
CA THR A 49 -0.33 -9.50 -14.91
C THR A 49 0.10 -9.20 -13.50
N LEU A 50 0.53 -7.96 -13.23
CA LEU A 50 0.85 -7.50 -11.89
C LEU A 50 -0.39 -7.58 -11.00
N ARG A 51 -0.25 -8.23 -9.84
CA ARG A 51 -1.33 -8.37 -8.86
C ARG A 51 -0.76 -8.67 -7.48
N MET A 52 -1.57 -8.45 -6.44
CA MET A 52 -1.20 -8.89 -5.09
C MET A 52 -1.26 -10.43 -5.00
N THR A 53 -0.40 -11.03 -4.18
CA THR A 53 -0.47 -12.47 -3.92
C THR A 53 -1.76 -12.80 -3.19
N GLN A 54 -2.46 -13.86 -3.63
CA GLN A 54 -3.73 -14.30 -3.08
C GLN A 54 -3.62 -15.73 -2.52
N PRO A 55 -4.30 -16.05 -1.41
CA PRO A 55 -5.00 -15.11 -0.53
C PRO A 55 -4.02 -14.23 0.25
N TYR A 56 -4.52 -13.13 0.83
CA TYR A 56 -3.78 -12.41 1.86
C TYR A 56 -3.39 -13.38 3.00
N ASN A 57 -2.11 -13.42 3.36
CA ASN A 57 -1.54 -14.40 4.29
C ASN A 57 -1.66 -14.00 5.77
N GLY A 58 -2.25 -12.84 6.10
CA GLY A 58 -2.36 -12.38 7.49
C GLY A 58 -1.12 -11.67 8.02
N GLU A 59 -0.08 -11.49 7.21
CA GLU A 59 1.19 -10.94 7.64
C GLU A 59 1.31 -9.44 7.35
N LYS A 60 2.20 -8.78 8.08
CA LYS A 60 2.56 -7.36 7.88
C LYS A 60 3.53 -7.13 6.71
N TYR A 61 3.78 -8.17 5.92
CA TYR A 61 4.60 -8.19 4.72
C TYR A 61 3.72 -8.61 3.55
N LEU A 62 3.18 -7.61 2.86
CA LEU A 62 2.30 -7.81 1.71
C LEU A 62 3.14 -8.03 0.47
N HIS A 63 2.79 -9.05 -0.30
CA HIS A 63 3.51 -9.45 -1.50
C HIS A 63 2.65 -9.31 -2.75
N CYS A 64 3.31 -9.18 -3.89
CA CYS A 64 2.72 -9.20 -5.21
C CYS A 64 3.40 -10.27 -6.07
N CYS A 65 2.83 -10.53 -7.25
CA CYS A 65 3.35 -11.43 -8.26
C CYS A 65 3.02 -10.92 -9.68
N SER A 66 3.68 -11.49 -10.68
CA SER A 66 3.33 -11.33 -12.10
C SER A 66 3.54 -12.65 -12.85
N LYS A 67 3.33 -12.70 -14.16
CA LYS A 67 3.74 -13.87 -14.97
C LYS A 67 5.25 -14.10 -15.01
N GLN A 68 6.05 -13.05 -14.75
CA GLN A 68 7.50 -13.10 -14.88
C GLN A 68 8.19 -13.48 -13.56
N TRP A 69 7.49 -13.44 -12.42
CA TRP A 69 8.04 -13.74 -11.09
C TRP A 69 6.93 -14.01 -10.07
N ASP A 70 7.20 -14.93 -9.14
CA ASP A 70 6.17 -15.47 -8.25
C ASP A 70 5.92 -14.64 -6.98
N LYS A 71 6.94 -13.93 -6.48
CA LYS A 71 6.82 -13.20 -5.21
C LYS A 71 7.81 -12.06 -5.11
N ARG A 72 7.29 -10.84 -4.88
CA ARG A 72 8.08 -9.68 -4.44
C ARG A 72 7.33 -8.88 -3.39
N GLU A 73 8.07 -8.26 -2.48
CA GLU A 73 7.48 -7.40 -1.44
C GLU A 73 6.84 -6.17 -2.09
N ALA A 74 5.56 -5.94 -1.82
CA ALA A 74 4.85 -4.74 -2.20
C ALA A 74 4.93 -3.71 -1.07
N VAL A 75 4.57 -4.12 0.15
CA VAL A 75 4.54 -3.26 1.34
C VAL A 75 4.93 -4.06 2.57
N SER A 76 5.80 -3.52 3.41
CA SER A 76 6.19 -4.11 4.69
C SER A 76 6.07 -3.10 5.83
N PHE A 77 5.53 -3.52 6.96
CA PHE A 77 5.66 -2.80 8.23
C PHE A 77 6.76 -3.51 9.02
N ASN A 78 7.95 -2.92 9.06
CA ASN A 78 9.13 -3.55 9.64
C ASN A 78 9.19 -3.33 11.16
N THR A 79 10.00 -4.15 11.83
CA THR A 79 10.17 -4.12 13.30
C THR A 79 10.87 -2.87 13.81
N ASP A 80 11.62 -2.18 12.96
CA ASP A 80 12.28 -0.89 13.24
C ASP A 80 11.35 0.32 13.00
N GLY A 81 10.08 0.07 12.66
CA GLY A 81 9.10 1.10 12.33
C GLY A 81 9.16 1.58 10.87
N PHE A 82 10.11 1.12 10.07
CA PHE A 82 10.19 1.50 8.67
C PHE A 82 9.07 0.86 7.84
N ILE A 83 8.42 1.65 6.99
CA ILE A 83 7.45 1.13 6.01
C ILE A 83 8.16 0.93 4.67
N GLY A 84 8.41 -0.33 4.31
CA GLY A 84 8.95 -0.71 3.01
C GLY A 84 7.87 -0.57 1.94
N ILE A 85 8.22 0.03 0.79
CA ILE A 85 7.31 0.22 -0.34
C ILE A 85 8.08 -0.18 -1.60
N ALA A 86 7.88 -1.45 -2.03
CA ALA A 86 8.46 -2.08 -3.21
C ALA A 86 9.85 -1.53 -3.59
N GLY A 87 10.85 -1.83 -2.76
CA GLY A 87 12.23 -1.35 -2.97
C GLY A 87 12.88 -1.84 -4.27
N TRP A 88 12.32 -2.88 -4.88
CA TRP A 88 12.75 -3.43 -6.18
C TRP A 88 12.18 -2.66 -7.38
N ALA A 89 11.12 -1.86 -7.19
CA ALA A 89 10.32 -1.31 -8.27
C ALA A 89 10.89 0.03 -8.79
N SER A 90 10.88 0.22 -10.10
CA SER A 90 11.07 1.54 -10.72
C SER A 90 9.90 2.47 -10.40
N ASP A 91 10.06 3.76 -10.69
CA ASP A 91 9.01 4.78 -10.49
C ASP A 91 7.69 4.43 -11.19
N LYS A 92 7.77 3.85 -12.39
CA LYS A 92 6.58 3.40 -13.13
C LYS A 92 5.92 2.19 -12.45
N SER A 93 6.71 1.20 -12.04
CA SER A 93 6.15 -0.05 -11.49
C SER A 93 5.66 0.05 -10.04
N VAL A 94 6.13 1.07 -9.29
CA VAL A 94 5.65 1.32 -7.92
C VAL A 94 4.35 2.13 -7.89
N GLU A 95 4.00 2.83 -8.97
CA GLU A 95 2.84 3.70 -9.04
C GLU A 95 1.53 3.06 -8.53
N PRO A 96 1.11 1.85 -8.95
CA PRO A 96 -0.12 1.25 -8.44
C PRO A 96 -0.08 0.95 -6.93
N ILE A 97 1.11 0.71 -6.37
CA ILE A 97 1.30 0.49 -4.93
C ILE A 97 1.12 1.82 -4.18
N ILE A 98 1.76 2.88 -4.67
CA ILE A 98 1.63 4.24 -4.10
C ILE A 98 0.19 4.71 -4.16
N GLN A 99 -0.48 4.56 -5.31
CA GLN A 99 -1.88 4.92 -5.50
C GLN A 99 -2.79 4.14 -4.54
N GLY A 100 -2.62 2.82 -4.41
CA GLY A 100 -3.41 2.00 -3.49
C GLY A 100 -3.22 2.37 -2.02
N LEU A 101 -2.00 2.76 -1.62
CA LEU A 101 -1.71 3.27 -0.27
C LEU A 101 -2.33 4.65 -0.04
N CYS A 102 -2.32 5.53 -1.05
CA CYS A 102 -3.00 6.82 -0.96
C CYS A 102 -4.51 6.63 -0.78
N ASP A 103 -5.12 5.75 -1.58
CA ASP A 103 -6.55 5.44 -1.47
C ASP A 103 -6.91 4.94 -0.06
N PHE A 104 -6.04 4.13 0.54
CA PHE A 104 -6.20 3.66 1.93
C PHE A 104 -6.17 4.84 2.90
N LEU A 105 -5.13 5.67 2.83
CA LEU A 105 -4.91 6.82 3.72
C LEU A 105 -6.04 7.86 3.60
N ASP A 106 -6.59 8.07 2.40
CA ASP A 106 -7.74 8.94 2.16
C ASP A 106 -9.02 8.36 2.78
N GLN A 107 -9.23 7.04 2.70
CA GLN A 107 -10.41 6.38 3.28
C GLN A 107 -10.40 6.37 4.81
N ILE A 108 -9.24 6.24 5.45
CA ILE A 108 -9.18 6.31 6.91
C ILE A 108 -9.24 7.76 7.41
N GLY A 109 -8.63 8.71 6.69
CA GLY A 109 -8.64 10.13 7.07
C GLY A 109 -10.01 10.81 6.92
N THR A 110 -10.87 10.28 6.04
CA THR A 110 -12.27 10.72 5.91
C THR A 110 -13.16 10.19 7.03
N LYS A 111 -12.94 8.95 7.49
CA LYS A 111 -13.70 8.37 8.62
C LYS A 111 -13.50 9.14 9.93
N SER A 112 -12.28 9.62 10.21
CA SER A 112 -12.01 10.42 11.41
C SER A 112 -12.72 11.79 11.44
N LYS A 113 -13.19 12.31 10.29
CA LYS A 113 -13.91 13.60 10.21
C LYS A 113 -15.43 13.47 10.27
N SER A 114 -15.99 12.26 10.10
CA SER A 114 -17.44 12.03 10.18
C SER A 114 -17.95 11.70 11.57
N ASP A 115 -17.08 11.29 12.51
CA ASP A 115 -17.45 10.92 13.88
C ASP A 115 -17.52 12.09 14.89
N THR A 116 -17.45 13.35 14.42
CA THR A 116 -17.53 14.55 15.29
C THR A 116 -18.79 15.40 15.06
N ARG A 117 -19.91 14.79 14.66
CA ARG A 117 -21.22 15.45 14.69
C ARG A 117 -22.11 14.76 15.72
N GLY A 118 -21.80 15.05 16.99
CA GLY A 118 -22.79 14.98 18.07
C GLY A 118 -23.71 16.18 18.04
#